data_AF-A0A952NJ61-F1
#
_entry.id   AF-A0A952NJ61-F1
#
_cell.length_a   1.000
_cell.length_b   1.000
_cell.length_c   1.000
_cell.angle_alpha   90.00
_cell.angle_beta   90.00
_cell.angle_gamma   90.00
#
_symmetry.space_group_name_H-M   'P 1'
#
loop_
_entity.id
_entity.type
_entity.pdbx_description
1 polymer ?
#
loop_
_entity_poly.entity_id
_entity_poly.type
_entity_poly.pdbx_seq_one_letter_code
_entity_poly.pdbx_strand_id
1 'polypeptide(L)'
;MSESSASQPLAPITADLGNEATKRIQKDILDFLFTKRSATGGQIGREVPGRRRTKIAALKYLVREGAVLRTGSGKKCDPFRYRLSRTESTARYSSEPEIYEEVI
;
A
#
# COMPACT_ATOMS: atom_id res chain seq x y z
N MET A 1 23.28 43.53 9.37
CA MET A 1 22.26 42.52 9.69
C MET A 1 21.40 42.32 8.46
N SER A 2 21.55 41.18 7.77
CA SER A 2 20.62 40.71 6.73
C SER A 2 20.75 39.19 6.64
N GLU A 3 19.95 38.47 7.41
CA GLU A 3 19.82 37.02 7.28
C GLU A 3 18.88 36.72 6.11
N SER A 4 19.46 36.49 4.93
CA SER A 4 18.73 35.91 3.80
C SER A 4 18.49 34.43 4.09
N SER A 5 17.34 34.11 4.69
CA SER A 5 16.81 32.75 4.79
C SER A 5 16.46 32.24 3.39
N ALA A 6 17.46 31.74 2.67
CA ALA A 6 17.27 30.99 1.45
C ALA A 6 16.61 29.65 1.80
N SER A 7 15.37 29.50 1.34
CA SER A 7 14.60 28.26 1.33
C SER A 7 15.48 27.06 0.97
N GLN A 8 15.72 26.17 1.92
CA GLN A 8 16.30 24.87 1.60
C GLN A 8 15.27 24.10 0.75
N PRO A 9 15.61 23.66 -0.47
CA PRO A 9 14.75 22.74 -1.19
C PRO A 9 14.64 21.46 -0.36
N LEU A 10 13.41 21.06 -0.05
CA LEU A 10 13.12 19.76 0.56
C LEU A 10 13.77 18.67 -0.30
N ALA A 11 14.88 18.11 0.18
CA ALA A 11 15.51 16.98 -0.47
C ALA A 11 14.44 15.89 -0.69
N PRO A 12 14.37 15.24 -1.86
CA PRO A 12 13.53 14.06 -2.01
C PRO A 12 13.97 13.05 -0.95
N ILE A 13 13.05 12.60 -0.10
CA ILE A 13 13.28 11.63 1.00
C ILE A 13 13.71 10.24 0.47
N THR A 14 14.09 10.13 -0.80
CA THR A 14 14.28 8.86 -1.53
C THR A 14 15.55 8.90 -2.37
N ALA A 15 16.68 9.23 -1.76
CA ALA A 15 17.97 8.89 -2.33
C ALA A 15 18.57 7.74 -1.50
N ASP A 16 18.79 6.61 -2.18
CA ASP A 16 19.84 5.64 -1.84
C ASP A 16 19.56 4.59 -0.74
N LEU A 17 18.67 3.62 -1.05
CA LEU A 17 18.85 2.22 -0.64
C LEU A 17 18.26 1.32 -1.74
N GLY A 18 19.12 0.96 -2.71
CA GLY A 18 18.95 -0.04 -3.78
C GLY A 18 17.53 -0.54 -4.07
N ASN A 19 17.00 -0.16 -5.24
CA ASN A 19 15.68 -0.54 -5.76
C ASN A 19 15.29 -2.00 -5.50
N GLU A 20 16.25 -2.92 -5.51
CA GLU A 20 15.99 -4.34 -5.35
C GLU A 20 15.65 -4.78 -3.92
N ALA A 21 16.30 -4.22 -2.90
CA ALA A 21 15.96 -4.51 -1.50
C ALA A 21 14.55 -4.03 -1.15
N THR A 22 14.15 -2.88 -1.70
CA THR A 22 12.80 -2.33 -1.53
C THR A 22 11.76 -3.19 -2.26
N LYS A 23 12.06 -3.64 -3.50
CA LYS A 23 11.19 -4.57 -4.24
C LYS A 23 11.02 -5.91 -3.53
N ARG A 24 12.09 -6.47 -2.95
CA ARG A 24 12.01 -7.70 -2.14
C ARG A 24 11.08 -7.52 -0.95
N ILE A 25 11.25 -6.44 -0.18
CA ILE A 25 10.37 -6.13 0.95
C ILE A 25 8.91 -5.93 0.51
N GLN A 26 8.67 -5.28 -0.63
CA GLN A 26 7.31 -5.15 -1.18
C GLN A 26 6.69 -6.52 -1.45
N LYS A 27 7.43 -7.42 -2.09
CA LYS A 27 6.99 -8.79 -2.35
C LYS A 27 6.71 -9.53 -1.05
N ASP A 28 7.62 -9.48 -0.08
CA ASP A 28 7.47 -10.16 1.21
C ASP A 28 6.22 -9.66 1.96
N ILE A 29 5.93 -8.35 1.90
CA ILE A 29 4.69 -7.78 2.47
C ILE A 29 3.46 -8.34 1.77
N LEU A 30 3.48 -8.43 0.43
CA LEU A 30 2.36 -8.96 -0.34
C LEU A 30 2.12 -10.45 -0.04
N ASP A 31 3.18 -11.26 -0.02
CA ASP A 31 3.11 -12.69 0.29
C ASP A 31 2.59 -12.94 1.73
N PHE A 32 3.05 -12.11 2.67
CA PHE A 32 2.56 -12.13 4.04
C PHE A 32 1.07 -11.77 4.14
N LEU A 33 0.63 -10.72 3.46
CA LEU A 33 -0.78 -10.30 3.44
C LEU A 33 -1.66 -11.29 2.67
N PHE A 34 -1.12 -11.96 1.65
CA PHE A 34 -1.80 -13.04 0.93
C PHE A 34 -2.14 -14.19 1.88
N THR A 35 -1.16 -14.58 2.71
CA THR A 35 -1.31 -15.67 3.68
C THR A 35 -2.24 -15.27 4.84
N LYS A 36 -2.03 -14.10 5.45
CA LYS A 36 -2.76 -13.67 6.66
C LYS A 36 -4.12 -13.03 6.37
N ARG A 37 -4.41 -12.67 5.11
CA ARG A 37 -5.58 -11.90 4.63
C ARG A 37 -5.67 -10.46 5.15
N SER A 38 -5.24 -10.20 6.39
CA SER A 38 -5.17 -8.87 7.00
C SER A 38 -4.09 -8.83 8.08
N ALA A 39 -3.36 -7.73 8.20
CA ALA A 39 -2.38 -7.54 9.26
C ALA A 39 -2.22 -6.07 9.67
N THR A 40 -1.79 -5.84 10.90
CA THR A 40 -1.42 -4.51 11.41
C THR A 40 0.02 -4.15 11.02
N GLY A 41 0.34 -2.86 11.01
CA GLY A 41 1.73 -2.42 10.79
C GLY A 41 2.72 -3.00 11.80
N GLY A 42 2.28 -3.27 13.04
CA GLY A 42 3.09 -3.94 14.05
C GLY A 42 3.37 -5.42 13.74
N GLN A 43 2.36 -6.15 13.23
CA GLN A 43 2.55 -7.53 12.77
C GLN A 43 3.50 -7.60 11.59
N ILE A 44 3.28 -6.76 10.57
CA ILE A 44 4.18 -6.68 9.40
C ILE A 44 5.60 -6.29 9.83
N GLY A 45 5.73 -5.39 10.80
CA GLY A 45 7.02 -4.98 11.35
C GLY A 45 7.80 -6.12 12.01
N ARG A 46 7.12 -7.10 12.63
CA ARG A 46 7.73 -8.25 13.31
C ARG A 46 8.02 -9.42 12.37
N GLU A 47 7.09 -9.71 11.47
CA GLU A 47 7.12 -10.92 10.63
C GLU A 47 7.92 -10.72 9.33
N VAL A 48 7.86 -9.52 8.74
CA VAL A 48 8.57 -9.25 7.49
C VAL A 48 10.01 -8.82 7.80
N PRO A 49 11.03 -9.50 7.24
CA PRO A 49 12.42 -9.13 7.45
C PRO A 49 12.76 -7.76 6.85
N GLY A 50 13.82 -7.13 7.37
CA GLY A 50 14.33 -5.87 6.85
C GLY A 50 14.07 -4.64 7.73
N ARG A 51 14.59 -3.49 7.28
CA ARG A 51 14.62 -2.26 8.07
C ARG A 51 13.23 -1.65 8.21
N ARG A 52 12.91 -1.14 9.41
CA ARG A 52 11.61 -0.49 9.71
C ARG A 52 11.29 0.66 8.75
N ARG A 53 12.27 1.52 8.44
CA ARG A 53 12.08 2.65 7.50
C ARG A 53 11.69 2.15 6.11
N THR A 54 12.37 1.12 5.59
CA THR A 54 12.09 0.54 4.28
C THR A 54 10.72 -0.14 4.23
N LYS A 55 10.33 -0.87 5.28
CA LYS A 55 8.98 -1.46 5.39
C LYS A 55 7.88 -0.40 5.36
N ILE A 56 8.07 0.72 6.07
CA ILE A 56 7.11 1.83 6.07
C ILE A 56 7.03 2.47 4.67
N ALA A 57 8.16 2.70 4.00
CA ALA A 57 8.18 3.23 2.64
C ALA A 57 7.49 2.29 1.65
N ALA A 58 7.78 0.97 1.73
CA ALA A 58 7.15 -0.05 0.92
C ALA A 58 5.62 -0.11 1.14
N LEU A 59 5.15 -0.06 2.39
CA LEU A 59 3.71 -0.03 2.69
C LEU A 59 3.04 1.22 2.12
N LYS A 60 3.65 2.40 2.28
CA LYS A 60 3.11 3.64 1.71
C LYS A 60 3.03 3.56 0.19
N TYR A 61 4.05 3.01 -0.45
CA TYR A 61 4.06 2.76 -1.90
C TYR A 61 2.93 1.81 -2.31
N LEU A 62 2.82 0.63 -1.70
CA LEU A 62 1.78 -0.35 -2.03
C LEU A 62 0.35 0.16 -1.81
N VAL A 63 0.14 1.02 -0.82
CA VAL A 63 -1.14 1.70 -0.61
C VAL A 63 -1.41 2.73 -1.70
N ARG A 64 -0.40 3.52 -2.09
CA ARG A 64 -0.52 4.50 -3.16
C ARG A 64 -0.80 3.86 -4.53
N GLU A 65 -0.15 2.74 -4.83
CA GLU A 65 -0.38 1.96 -6.06
C GLU A 65 -1.70 1.18 -6.03
N GLY A 66 -2.46 1.22 -4.93
CA GLY A 66 -3.73 0.51 -4.80
C GLY A 66 -3.61 -1.02 -4.66
N ALA A 67 -2.40 -1.56 -4.49
CA ALA A 67 -2.17 -2.99 -4.26
C ALA A 67 -2.60 -3.43 -2.85
N VAL A 68 -2.53 -2.51 -1.88
CA VAL A 68 -2.88 -2.76 -0.48
C VAL A 68 -3.86 -1.70 0.01
N LEU A 69 -4.94 -2.14 0.64
CA LEU A 69 -5.88 -1.24 1.32
C LEU A 69 -5.43 -1.04 2.76
N ARG A 70 -5.40 0.22 3.19
CA ARG A 70 -5.17 0.61 4.59
C ARG A 70 -6.48 1.09 5.21
N THR A 71 -6.91 0.45 6.29
CA THR A 71 -8.09 0.82 7.07
C THR A 71 -7.71 1.10 8.54
N GLY A 72 -8.61 1.73 9.28
CA GLY A 72 -8.38 2.18 10.66
C GLY A 72 -7.76 3.57 10.74
N SER A 73 -7.82 4.17 11.93
CA SER A 73 -7.40 5.55 12.20
C SER A 73 -5.95 5.68 12.67
N GLY A 74 -5.27 4.57 12.97
CA GLY A 74 -3.90 4.56 13.47
C GLY A 74 -3.76 4.97 14.93
N LYS A 75 -4.87 4.99 15.70
CA LYS A 75 -4.90 5.32 17.12
C LYS A 75 -4.55 4.10 17.99
N LYS A 76 -4.25 4.33 19.27
CA LYS A 76 -3.84 3.29 20.25
C LYS A 76 -4.79 2.08 20.30
N CYS A 77 -6.10 2.30 20.14
CA CYS A 77 -7.12 1.25 20.14
C CYS A 77 -7.66 0.89 18.74
N ASP A 78 -7.21 1.61 17.70
CA ASP A 78 -7.63 1.39 16.32
C ASP A 78 -6.41 1.50 15.37
N PRO A 79 -5.52 0.51 15.42
CA PRO A 79 -4.28 0.52 14.64
C PRO A 79 -4.59 0.39 13.16
N PHE A 80 -3.70 0.93 12.32
CA PHE A 80 -3.79 0.70 10.88
C PHE A 80 -3.74 -0.79 10.56
N ARG A 81 -4.76 -1.25 9.83
CA ARG A 81 -4.85 -2.58 9.24
C ARG A 81 -4.61 -2.49 7.74
N TYR A 82 -3.88 -3.47 7.24
CA TYR A 82 -3.50 -3.61 5.86
C TYR A 82 -4.04 -4.93 5.35
N ARG A 83 -4.65 -4.91 4.17
CA ARG A 83 -5.11 -6.09 3.44
C ARG A 83 -4.81 -5.92 1.96
N LEU A 84 -4.68 -7.01 1.23
CA LEU A 84 -4.59 -6.92 -0.23
C LEU A 84 -5.84 -6.24 -0.76
N SER A 85 -5.66 -5.31 -1.69
CA SER A 85 -6.78 -4.84 -2.49
C SER A 85 -7.24 -6.03 -3.31
N ARG A 86 -8.52 -6.39 -3.20
CA ARG A 86 -9.17 -7.18 -4.24
C ARG A 86 -9.23 -6.26 -5.46
N THR A 87 -8.12 -6.11 -6.18
CA THR A 87 -8.20 -5.67 -7.56
C THR A 87 -8.74 -6.87 -8.29
N GLU A 88 -10.07 -6.98 -8.23
CA GLU A 88 -10.81 -7.98 -8.94
C GLU A 88 -10.56 -7.71 -10.43
N SER A 89 -10.00 -8.70 -11.11
CA SER A 89 -10.12 -8.85 -12.55
C SER A 89 -11.59 -9.13 -12.93
N THR A 90 -12.54 -8.32 -12.46
CA THR A 90 -13.98 -8.39 -12.76
C THR A 90 -14.42 -7.25 -13.69
N ALA A 91 -13.48 -6.53 -14.31
CA ALA A 91 -13.76 -5.66 -15.45
C ALA A 91 -14.02 -6.43 -16.77
N ARG A 92 -14.58 -7.65 -16.74
CA ARG A 92 -14.91 -8.43 -17.94
C ARG A 92 -16.26 -9.15 -17.91
N TYR A 93 -17.16 -8.81 -16.99
CA TYR A 93 -18.53 -9.32 -17.01
C TYR A 93 -19.56 -8.21 -16.75
N SER A 94 -19.37 -7.06 -17.40
CA SER A 94 -20.50 -6.22 -17.82
C SER A 94 -20.86 -6.61 -19.23
N SER A 95 -21.66 -7.65 -19.34
CA SER A 95 -22.57 -7.84 -20.47
C SER A 95 -23.75 -8.63 -19.92
N GLU A 96 -24.60 -7.94 -19.15
CA GLU A 96 -26.03 -8.22 -19.22
C GLU A 96 -26.46 -7.86 -20.64
N PRO A 97 -26.93 -8.81 -21.48
CA PRO A 97 -27.90 -8.45 -22.47
C PRO A 97 -29.24 -8.31 -21.73
N GLU A 98 -29.65 -7.07 -21.47
CA GLU A 98 -31.07 -6.73 -21.39
C GLU A 98 -31.69 -7.14 -22.73
N ILE A 99 -32.25 -8.35 -22.81
CA ILE A 99 -33.26 -8.66 -23.83
C ILE A 99 -34.61 -8.48 -23.14
N TYR A 100 -35.12 -7.25 -23.18
CA TYR A 100 -36.55 -7.01 -23.16
C TYR A 100 -37.06 -7.27 -24.58
N GLU A 101 -37.63 -8.45 -24.85
CA GLU A 101 -38.51 -8.59 -26.00
C GLU A 101 -39.97 -8.54 -25.53
N GLU A 102 -40.54 -7.38 -25.86
CA GLU A 102 -41.90 -7.07 -26.27
C GLU A 102 -43.01 -8.10 -26.03
N VAL A 103 -43.97 -7.63 -25.23
CA VAL A 103 -45.42 -7.69 -25.49
C VAL A 103 -45.81 -8.11 -26.90
N ILE A 104 -46.50 -9.26 -27.04
CA ILE A 104 -47.81 -9.40 -27.72
C ILE A 104 -48.64 -10.42 -26.96
#